data_AF-A0A4S8LYL8-F1
#
_entry.id   AF-A0A4S8LYL8-F1
#
_cell.length_a   1.000
_cell.length_b   1.000
_cell.length_c   1.000
_cell.angle_alpha   90.00
_cell.angle_beta   90.00
_cell.angle_gamma   90.00
#
_symmetry.space_group_name_H-M   'P 1'
#
loop_
_entity.id
_entity.type
_entity.pdbx_description
1 polymer ?
#
loop_
_entity_poly.entity_id
_entity_poly.type
_entity_poly.pdbx_seq_one_letter_code
_entity_poly.pdbx_strand_id
1 'polypeptide(L)'
;MSTYTLEDVLPLANNPAFIASAALVVASIVYFVFLSGPRKPVLKPSEWQEFPLVQKIKISPNTAIYRFALPSPKDVLGLPIGQHISISAEINGKDIMRSYTPISSDDDLGHFDLLIKSYEAGNISRLFSLLKIGDKIKVKGPKGQFVYTPTLTSHIGMIAGGTGITPMLQVIKAALKNPNDRTKLSLIYANVNEEDILMRKELESLRNAHPDRFTLYYVLNNPPAGWTGGVGFVTKDQIVTHLPGATKDCKVLMCGPPPMMTAMKKHLDELKFPAPRTVSKLADQVFLF
;
A
#
# COMPACT_ATOMS: atom_id res chain seq x y z
N MET A 1 -2.97 45.67 -23.56
CA MET A 1 -3.64 44.84 -22.54
C MET A 1 -5.07 45.35 -22.44
N SER A 2 -6.04 44.66 -23.04
CA SER A 2 -7.44 45.07 -22.96
C SER A 2 -8.04 44.49 -21.70
N THR A 3 -8.39 45.35 -20.75
CA THR A 3 -9.10 44.98 -19.52
C THR A 3 -10.58 44.79 -19.85
N TYR A 4 -11.06 43.55 -19.79
CA TYR A 4 -12.49 43.25 -19.87
C TYR A 4 -13.20 43.87 -18.67
N THR A 5 -14.25 44.65 -18.92
CA THR A 5 -15.07 45.27 -17.88
C THR A 5 -16.34 44.44 -17.63
N LEU A 6 -16.99 44.63 -16.48
CA LEU A 6 -18.24 43.93 -16.12
C LEU A 6 -19.36 44.16 -17.14
N GLU A 7 -19.33 45.28 -17.86
CA GLU A 7 -20.30 45.61 -18.92
C GLU A 7 -20.11 44.75 -20.18
N ASP A 8 -18.91 44.21 -20.42
CA ASP A 8 -18.62 43.34 -21.58
C ASP A 8 -19.15 41.91 -21.41
N VAL A 9 -19.42 41.49 -20.17
CA VAL A 9 -19.83 40.12 -19.81
C VAL A 9 -21.35 39.98 -19.76
N LEU A 10 -22.06 41.06 -19.41
CA LEU A 10 -23.52 41.12 -19.29
C LEU A 10 -24.29 40.70 -20.57
N PRO A 11 -23.88 41.11 -21.79
CA PRO A 11 -24.56 40.71 -23.02
C PRO A 11 -24.36 39.22 -23.34
N LEU A 12 -23.19 38.65 -23.01
CA LEU A 12 -22.91 37.22 -23.19
C LEU A 12 -23.76 36.37 -22.25
N ALA A 13 -23.94 36.80 -20.99
CA ALA A 13 -24.73 36.07 -19.99
C ALA A 13 -26.23 35.99 -20.37
N ASN A 14 -26.75 36.96 -21.11
CA ASN A 14 -28.14 36.99 -21.59
C ASN A 14 -28.32 36.40 -23.00
N ASN A 15 -27.25 35.91 -23.64
CA ASN A 15 -27.35 35.27 -24.94
C ASN A 15 -27.98 33.87 -24.81
N PRO A 16 -29.10 33.56 -25.50
CA PRO A 16 -29.77 32.26 -25.41
C PRO A 16 -28.86 31.07 -25.73
N ALA A 17 -27.91 31.23 -26.66
CA ALA A 17 -26.96 30.19 -27.02
C ALA A 17 -25.93 29.93 -25.90
N PHE A 18 -25.49 31.01 -25.23
CA PHE A 18 -24.57 30.90 -24.09
C PHE A 18 -25.26 30.21 -22.90
N ILE A 19 -26.50 30.60 -22.59
CA ILE A 19 -27.31 29.96 -21.53
C ILE A 19 -27.55 28.47 -21.83
N ALA A 20 -27.92 28.13 -23.07
CA ALA A 20 -28.14 26.75 -23.48
C ALA A 20 -26.86 25.90 -23.39
N SER A 21 -25.71 26.45 -23.79
CA SER A 21 -24.42 25.76 -23.69
C SER A 21 -23.96 25.57 -22.24
N ALA A 22 -24.15 26.58 -21.38
CA ALA A 22 -23.88 26.47 -19.95
C ALA A 22 -24.80 25.44 -19.27
N ALA A 23 -26.09 25.43 -19.61
CA ALA A 23 -27.05 24.45 -19.11
C ALA A 23 -26.70 23.02 -19.55
N LEU A 24 -26.25 22.81 -20.79
CA LEU A 24 -25.77 21.51 -21.28
C LEU A 24 -24.52 21.03 -20.54
N VAL A 25 -23.56 21.92 -20.27
CA VAL A 25 -22.35 21.58 -19.51
C VAL A 25 -22.72 21.21 -18.07
N VAL A 26 -23.58 22.00 -17.41
CA VAL A 26 -24.04 21.70 -16.05
C VAL A 26 -24.84 20.40 -16.01
N ALA A 27 -25.78 20.18 -16.94
CA ALA A 27 -26.54 18.94 -17.03
C ALA A 27 -25.64 17.73 -17.30
N SER A 28 -24.60 17.88 -18.13
CA SER A 28 -23.62 16.82 -18.40
C SER A 28 -22.78 16.51 -17.17
N ILE A 29 -22.34 17.53 -16.42
CA ILE A 29 -21.61 17.37 -15.16
C ILE A 29 -22.52 16.70 -14.12
N VAL A 30 -23.75 17.18 -13.94
CA VAL A 30 -24.73 16.60 -13.02
C VAL A 30 -25.04 15.16 -13.41
N TYR A 31 -25.24 14.88 -14.70
CA TYR A 31 -25.46 13.52 -15.21
C TYR A 31 -24.25 12.62 -14.98
N PHE A 32 -23.02 13.10 -15.19
CA PHE A 32 -21.79 12.37 -14.87
C PHE A 32 -21.64 12.12 -13.37
N VAL A 33 -21.95 13.12 -12.53
CA VAL A 33 -21.92 13.03 -11.06
C VAL A 33 -22.98 12.05 -10.56
N PHE A 34 -24.20 12.07 -11.13
CA PHE A 34 -25.26 11.13 -10.79
C PHE A 34 -24.98 9.69 -11.29
N LEU A 35 -24.36 9.53 -12.46
CA LEU A 35 -23.87 8.23 -12.94
C LEU A 35 -22.71 7.69 -12.10
N SER A 36 -21.90 8.60 -11.54
CA SER A 36 -20.84 8.32 -10.57
C SER A 36 -21.42 8.19 -9.17
N GLY A 37 -22.37 7.26 -8.99
CA GLY A 37 -22.93 6.94 -7.68
C GLY A 37 -21.84 6.68 -6.63
N PRO A 38 -22.17 6.83 -5.34
CA PRO A 38 -21.18 6.81 -4.26
C PRO A 38 -20.36 5.52 -4.29
N ARG A 39 -19.03 5.66 -4.22
CA ARG A 39 -18.09 4.54 -4.06
C ARG A 39 -18.49 3.81 -2.79
N LYS A 40 -18.93 2.56 -2.89
CA LYS A 40 -19.37 1.78 -1.74
C LYS A 40 -18.20 0.96 -1.19
N PRO A 41 -17.76 1.19 0.06
CA PRO A 41 -16.82 0.31 0.74
C PRO A 41 -17.44 -1.08 0.91
N VAL A 42 -16.72 -2.14 0.51
CA VAL A 42 -17.27 -3.50 0.56
C VAL A 42 -16.88 -4.27 1.81
N LEU A 43 -15.76 -3.95 2.44
CA LEU A 43 -15.20 -4.71 3.55
C LEU A 43 -16.07 -4.64 4.81
N LYS A 44 -16.32 -5.80 5.41
CA LYS A 44 -17.04 -5.95 6.69
C LYS A 44 -16.11 -6.46 7.81
N PRO A 45 -15.89 -5.68 8.89
CA PRO A 45 -14.90 -6.05 9.92
C PRO A 45 -15.22 -7.35 10.68
N SER A 46 -16.50 -7.69 10.81
CA SER A 46 -17.00 -8.80 11.62
C SER A 46 -17.48 -10.00 10.78
N GLU A 47 -17.63 -9.85 9.47
CA GLU A 47 -18.23 -10.86 8.60
C GLU A 47 -17.21 -11.39 7.58
N TRP A 48 -17.28 -12.69 7.30
CA TRP A 48 -16.54 -13.28 6.20
C TRP A 48 -17.29 -13.07 4.89
N GLN A 49 -16.59 -12.59 3.87
CA GLN A 49 -17.11 -12.33 2.54
C GLN A 49 -16.28 -13.12 1.53
N GLU A 50 -16.91 -13.52 0.43
CA GLU A 50 -16.22 -14.26 -0.63
C GLU A 50 -15.99 -13.39 -1.85
N PHE A 51 -14.77 -13.43 -2.38
CA PHE A 51 -14.40 -12.68 -3.58
C PHE A 51 -13.79 -13.63 -4.62
N PRO A 52 -14.29 -13.64 -5.87
CA PRO A 52 -13.80 -14.54 -6.91
C PRO A 52 -12.51 -14.01 -7.54
N LEU A 53 -11.55 -14.91 -7.79
CA LEU A 53 -10.35 -14.65 -8.56
C LEU A 53 -10.74 -14.42 -10.02
N VAL A 54 -10.44 -13.24 -10.56
CA VAL A 54 -10.73 -12.91 -11.97
C VAL A 54 -9.48 -12.79 -12.83
N GLN A 55 -8.32 -12.60 -12.22
CA GLN A 55 -7.05 -12.56 -12.96
C GLN A 55 -5.88 -13.04 -12.09
N LYS A 56 -4.92 -13.72 -12.72
CA LYS A 56 -3.65 -14.13 -12.11
C LYS A 56 -2.51 -13.70 -13.01
N ILE A 57 -1.63 -12.83 -12.50
CA ILE A 57 -0.48 -12.29 -13.22
C ILE A 57 0.78 -12.86 -12.60
N LYS A 58 1.47 -13.74 -13.32
CA LYS A 58 2.72 -14.34 -12.85
C LYS A 58 3.84 -13.28 -12.85
N ILE A 59 4.52 -13.11 -11.73
CA ILE A 59 5.64 -12.18 -11.56
C ILE A 59 6.97 -12.93 -11.57
N SER A 60 7.05 -14.05 -10.85
CA SER A 60 8.23 -14.92 -10.79
C SER A 60 7.77 -16.39 -10.62
N PRO A 61 8.67 -17.39 -10.57
CA PRO A 61 8.29 -18.79 -10.37
C PRO A 61 7.42 -19.02 -9.13
N ASN A 62 7.67 -18.29 -8.04
CA ASN A 62 6.95 -18.43 -6.78
C ASN A 62 6.12 -17.20 -6.40
N THR A 63 6.02 -16.17 -7.25
CA THR A 63 5.25 -14.95 -6.93
C THR A 63 4.28 -14.57 -8.04
N ALA A 64 3.05 -14.21 -7.67
CA ALA A 64 2.04 -13.72 -8.58
C ALA A 64 1.17 -12.64 -7.94
N ILE A 65 0.56 -11.81 -8.78
CA ILE A 65 -0.53 -10.92 -8.40
C ILE A 65 -1.86 -11.64 -8.68
N TYR A 66 -2.73 -11.65 -7.68
CA TYR A 66 -4.05 -12.26 -7.72
C TYR A 66 -5.10 -11.16 -7.61
N ARG A 67 -5.90 -10.99 -8.65
CA ARG A 67 -6.95 -9.97 -8.73
C ARG A 67 -8.30 -10.57 -8.41
N PHE A 68 -8.96 -10.04 -7.40
CA PHE A 68 -10.28 -10.48 -6.97
C PHE A 68 -11.32 -9.41 -7.30
N ALA A 69 -12.44 -9.82 -7.88
CA ALA A 69 -13.51 -8.88 -8.21
C ALA A 69 -14.33 -8.52 -6.96
N LEU A 70 -14.71 -7.25 -6.88
CA LEU A 70 -15.70 -6.73 -5.94
C LEU A 70 -17.12 -6.98 -6.47
N PRO A 71 -18.16 -6.83 -5.62
CA PRO A 71 -19.56 -7.09 -6.03
C PRO A 71 -20.02 -6.25 -7.23
N SER A 72 -19.52 -5.02 -7.36
CA SER A 72 -19.81 -4.14 -8.50
C SER A 72 -18.51 -3.53 -9.08
N PRO A 73 -18.43 -3.29 -10.40
CA PRO A 73 -17.30 -2.58 -11.02
C PRO A 73 -17.04 -1.16 -10.49
N LYS A 74 -18.01 -0.56 -9.78
CA LYS A 74 -17.90 0.78 -9.19
C LYS A 74 -17.53 0.76 -7.70
N ASP A 75 -17.52 -0.42 -7.08
CA ASP A 75 -17.20 -0.55 -5.67
C ASP A 75 -15.71 -0.30 -5.42
N VAL A 76 -15.39 0.06 -4.18
CA VAL A 76 -14.02 0.10 -3.67
C VAL A 76 -13.86 -0.91 -2.55
N LEU A 77 -12.63 -1.36 -2.32
CA LEU A 77 -12.39 -2.29 -1.22
C LEU A 77 -12.78 -1.66 0.12
N GLY A 78 -12.47 -0.37 0.31
CA GLY A 78 -12.75 0.36 1.55
C GLY A 78 -11.77 0.01 2.65
N LEU A 79 -10.48 -0.11 2.29
CA LEU A 79 -9.41 -0.48 3.22
C LEU A 79 -8.63 0.78 3.63
N PRO A 80 -8.73 1.25 4.89
CA PRO A 80 -7.92 2.37 5.36
C PRO A 80 -6.42 2.12 5.20
N ILE A 81 -5.68 3.18 4.86
CA ILE A 81 -4.23 3.10 4.63
C ILE A 81 -3.53 2.71 5.93
N GLY A 82 -2.77 1.62 5.91
CA GLY A 82 -2.17 1.00 7.11
C GLY A 82 -2.85 -0.27 7.59
N GLN A 83 -4.07 -0.54 7.12
CA GLN A 83 -4.81 -1.73 7.49
C GLN A 83 -4.64 -2.84 6.44
N HIS A 84 -5.01 -4.05 6.84
CA HIS A 84 -4.93 -5.25 6.02
C HIS A 84 -6.24 -6.03 6.05
N ILE A 85 -6.35 -7.04 5.19
CA ILE A 85 -7.44 -8.01 5.23
C ILE A 85 -6.95 -9.32 5.85
N SER A 86 -7.88 -10.07 6.46
CA SER A 86 -7.65 -11.44 6.89
C SER A 86 -8.26 -12.39 5.88
N ILE A 87 -7.51 -13.42 5.50
CA ILE A 87 -7.95 -14.50 4.62
C ILE A 87 -8.01 -15.79 5.43
N SER A 88 -9.11 -16.53 5.30
CA SER A 88 -9.27 -17.85 5.92
C SER A 88 -9.38 -18.95 4.88
N ALA A 89 -8.79 -20.10 5.17
CA ALA A 89 -9.01 -21.33 4.44
C ALA A 89 -9.00 -22.51 5.43
N GLU A 90 -9.89 -23.48 5.20
CA GLU A 90 -9.86 -24.75 5.91
C GLU A 90 -8.76 -25.62 5.31
N ILE A 91 -7.80 -26.04 6.13
CA ILE A 91 -6.67 -26.89 5.73
C ILE A 91 -6.54 -28.00 6.75
N ASN A 92 -6.72 -29.25 6.32
CA ASN A 92 -6.71 -30.45 7.18
C ASN A 92 -7.69 -30.35 8.36
N GLY A 93 -8.92 -29.88 8.09
CA GLY A 93 -9.98 -29.73 9.11
C GLY A 93 -9.75 -28.61 10.12
N LYS A 94 -8.78 -27.71 9.87
CA LYS A 94 -8.51 -26.53 10.71
C LYS A 94 -8.66 -25.25 9.90
N ASP A 95 -9.36 -24.27 10.46
CA ASP A 95 -9.39 -22.92 9.90
C ASP A 95 -8.05 -22.22 10.14
N ILE A 96 -7.35 -21.96 9.04
CA ILE A 96 -6.09 -21.22 9.05
C ILE A 96 -6.36 -19.82 8.53
N MET A 97 -5.94 -18.81 9.30
CA MET A 97 -6.06 -17.40 8.93
C MET A 97 -4.69 -16.76 8.71
N ARG A 98 -4.56 -15.91 7.70
CA ARG A 98 -3.37 -15.06 7.48
C ARG A 98 -3.76 -13.64 7.07
N SER A 99 -2.92 -12.68 7.41
CA SER A 99 -3.07 -11.29 7.02
C SER A 99 -2.41 -11.03 5.67
N TYR A 100 -3.07 -10.24 4.83
CA TYR A 100 -2.53 -9.76 3.56
C TYR A 100 -2.89 -8.29 3.39
N THR A 101 -1.92 -7.47 2.97
CA THR A 101 -2.17 -6.10 2.55
C THR A 101 -2.28 -6.07 1.02
N PRO A 102 -3.43 -5.68 0.47
CA PRO A 102 -3.58 -5.43 -0.96
C PRO A 102 -2.60 -4.38 -1.47
N ILE A 103 -2.16 -4.54 -2.72
CA ILE A 103 -1.27 -3.58 -3.41
C ILE A 103 -2.05 -2.55 -4.25
N SER A 104 -3.36 -2.75 -4.39
CA SER A 104 -4.34 -1.80 -4.93
C SER A 104 -4.85 -0.84 -3.85
N SER A 105 -5.44 0.27 -4.25
CA SER A 105 -6.07 1.27 -3.36
C SER A 105 -7.57 1.45 -3.69
N ASP A 106 -8.25 2.32 -2.95
CA ASP A 106 -9.64 2.73 -3.25
C ASP A 106 -9.76 3.63 -4.51
N ASP A 107 -8.68 3.77 -5.27
CA ASP A 107 -8.70 4.31 -6.64
C ASP A 107 -8.92 3.20 -7.69
N ASP A 108 -8.63 1.95 -7.33
CA ASP A 108 -8.83 0.78 -8.17
C ASP A 108 -10.26 0.27 -7.99
N LEU A 109 -11.14 0.64 -8.92
CA LEU A 109 -12.56 0.28 -8.84
C LEU A 109 -12.79 -1.18 -9.23
N GLY A 110 -13.75 -1.80 -8.56
CA GLY A 110 -14.29 -3.11 -8.92
C GLY A 110 -13.39 -4.30 -8.62
N HIS A 111 -12.20 -4.11 -8.07
CA HIS A 111 -11.30 -5.20 -7.73
C HIS A 111 -10.31 -4.84 -6.61
N PHE A 112 -9.59 -5.85 -6.11
CA PHE A 112 -8.38 -5.64 -5.34
C PHE A 112 -7.31 -6.68 -5.71
N ASP A 113 -6.04 -6.29 -5.56
CA ASP A 113 -4.90 -7.09 -5.97
C ASP A 113 -4.06 -7.53 -4.77
N LEU A 114 -3.78 -8.83 -4.68
CA LEU A 114 -2.88 -9.42 -3.70
C LEU A 114 -1.59 -9.90 -4.36
N LEU A 115 -0.46 -9.34 -3.93
CA LEU A 115 0.86 -9.84 -4.30
C LEU A 115 1.27 -10.94 -3.34
N ILE A 116 1.35 -12.17 -3.83
CA ILE A 116 1.59 -13.34 -2.98
C ILE A 116 2.78 -14.14 -3.49
N LYS A 117 3.75 -14.32 -2.59
CA LYS A 117 4.82 -15.30 -2.73
C LYS A 117 4.34 -16.64 -2.14
N SER A 118 4.23 -17.66 -2.98
CA SER A 118 3.92 -19.03 -2.61
C SER A 118 5.14 -19.70 -2.00
N TYR A 119 4.90 -20.51 -0.97
CA TYR A 119 5.92 -21.32 -0.31
C TYR A 119 5.40 -22.76 -0.28
N GLU A 120 6.23 -23.75 -0.62
CA GLU A 120 5.81 -25.15 -0.68
C GLU A 120 5.31 -25.69 0.66
N ALA A 121 5.98 -25.30 1.75
CA ALA A 121 5.56 -25.55 3.13
C ALA A 121 4.57 -24.50 3.67
N GLY A 122 4.12 -23.58 2.82
CA GLY A 122 3.13 -22.57 3.18
C GLY A 122 1.72 -23.15 3.22
N ASN A 123 0.89 -22.63 4.12
CA ASN A 123 -0.52 -22.99 4.20
C ASN A 123 -1.32 -22.22 3.13
N ILE A 124 -1.80 -21.02 3.49
CA ILE A 124 -2.63 -20.20 2.59
C ILE A 124 -1.86 -19.79 1.32
N SER A 125 -0.58 -19.43 1.42
CA SER A 125 0.20 -19.03 0.24
C SER A 125 0.31 -20.14 -0.83
N ARG A 126 0.37 -21.42 -0.40
CA ARG A 126 0.31 -22.57 -1.31
C ARG A 126 -1.08 -22.71 -1.92
N LEU A 127 -2.15 -22.55 -1.14
CA LEU A 127 -3.52 -22.56 -1.65
C LEU A 127 -3.71 -21.55 -2.78
N PHE A 128 -3.17 -20.34 -2.65
CA PHE A 128 -3.17 -19.34 -3.72
C PHE A 128 -2.49 -19.82 -5.00
N SER A 129 -1.41 -20.59 -4.92
CA SER A 129 -0.76 -21.13 -6.13
C SER A 129 -1.68 -22.05 -6.93
N LEU A 130 -2.62 -22.72 -6.25
CA LEU A 130 -3.56 -23.70 -6.81
C LEU A 130 -4.88 -23.07 -7.30
N LEU A 131 -5.20 -21.83 -6.92
CA LEU A 131 -6.42 -21.16 -7.34
C LEU A 131 -6.51 -21.04 -8.87
N LYS A 132 -7.71 -21.32 -9.37
CA LYS A 132 -8.14 -21.12 -10.76
C LYS A 132 -9.03 -19.89 -10.85
N ILE A 133 -9.13 -19.31 -12.05
CA ILE A 133 -10.07 -18.22 -12.30
C ILE A 133 -11.49 -18.70 -11.98
N GLY A 134 -12.25 -17.90 -11.24
CA GLY A 134 -13.57 -18.22 -10.71
C GLY A 134 -13.57 -18.71 -9.26
N ASP A 135 -12.45 -19.27 -8.77
CA ASP A 135 -12.35 -19.71 -7.38
C ASP A 135 -12.46 -18.52 -6.42
N LYS A 136 -13.06 -18.73 -5.25
CA LYS A 136 -13.28 -17.67 -4.27
C LYS A 136 -12.36 -17.81 -3.07
N ILE A 137 -12.00 -16.67 -2.48
CA ILE A 137 -11.34 -16.61 -1.18
C ILE A 137 -12.26 -16.03 -0.12
N LYS A 138 -12.17 -16.51 1.13
CA LYS A 138 -12.89 -15.95 2.28
C LYS A 138 -12.06 -14.83 2.91
N VAL A 139 -12.61 -13.63 2.92
CA VAL A 139 -11.96 -12.39 3.35
C VAL A 139 -12.77 -11.73 4.47
N LYS A 140 -12.09 -11.15 5.46
CA LYS A 140 -12.67 -10.31 6.50
C LYS A 140 -11.76 -9.12 6.77
N GLY A 141 -12.34 -7.92 6.90
CA GLY A 141 -11.55 -6.71 7.12
C GLY A 141 -12.40 -5.46 7.14
N PRO A 142 -11.81 -4.27 7.33
CA PRO A 142 -10.39 -4.07 7.64
C PRO A 142 -9.94 -4.65 8.99
N LYS A 143 -8.64 -4.91 9.11
CA LYS A 143 -7.94 -5.32 10.34
C LYS A 143 -6.64 -4.53 10.50
N GLY A 144 -6.16 -4.42 11.73
CA GLY A 144 -4.93 -3.69 12.07
C GLY A 144 -5.20 -2.36 12.77
N GLN A 145 -4.20 -1.89 13.52
CA GLN A 145 -4.28 -0.70 14.36
C GLN A 145 -3.66 0.54 13.70
N PHE A 146 -2.91 0.37 12.61
CA PHE A 146 -2.29 1.49 11.91
C PHE A 146 -3.29 2.16 10.99
N VAL A 147 -3.37 3.48 11.07
CA VAL A 147 -4.11 4.31 10.13
C VAL A 147 -3.22 5.50 9.78
N TYR A 148 -2.82 5.60 8.52
CA TYR A 148 -2.00 6.70 8.03
C TYR A 148 -2.84 7.95 7.79
N THR A 149 -2.32 9.10 8.22
CA THR A 149 -2.80 10.43 7.83
C THR A 149 -1.60 11.32 7.49
N PRO A 150 -1.77 12.37 6.65
CA PRO A 150 -0.68 13.29 6.31
C PRO A 150 -0.08 14.05 7.50
N THR A 151 -0.77 14.06 8.64
CA THR A 151 -0.35 14.73 9.87
C THR A 151 0.19 13.77 10.92
N LEU A 152 0.36 12.48 10.58
CA LEU A 152 0.76 11.45 11.54
C LEU A 152 2.17 11.68 12.10
N THR A 153 3.11 12.09 11.24
CA THR A 153 4.50 12.43 11.60
C THR A 153 5.20 13.07 10.40
N SER A 154 6.28 13.83 10.61
CA SER A 154 7.05 14.40 9.49
C SER A 154 7.93 13.40 8.74
N HIS A 155 8.39 12.31 9.37
CA HIS A 155 9.25 11.32 8.71
C HIS A 155 8.93 9.88 9.12
N ILE A 156 8.68 9.02 8.14
CA ILE A 156 8.50 7.59 8.32
C ILE A 156 9.71 6.83 7.75
N GLY A 157 10.46 6.17 8.64
CA GLY A 157 11.39 5.11 8.27
C GLY A 157 10.67 3.77 8.12
N MET A 158 11.07 2.95 7.16
CA MET A 158 10.44 1.67 6.86
C MET A 158 11.52 0.61 6.67
N ILE A 159 11.34 -0.55 7.28
CA ILE A 159 12.20 -1.72 7.11
C ILE A 159 11.32 -2.88 6.67
N ALA A 160 11.47 -3.30 5.40
CA ALA A 160 10.70 -4.38 4.81
C ALA A 160 11.58 -5.57 4.44
N GLY A 161 11.05 -6.79 4.63
CA GLY A 161 11.66 -8.02 4.15
C GLY A 161 10.73 -8.82 3.26
N GLY A 162 11.14 -9.14 2.03
CA GLY A 162 10.34 -9.95 1.11
C GLY A 162 8.92 -9.40 0.89
N THR A 163 7.88 -10.18 1.22
CA THR A 163 6.48 -9.77 1.10
C THR A 163 6.05 -8.69 2.08
N GLY A 164 6.86 -8.36 3.09
CA GLY A 164 6.62 -7.24 4.01
C GLY A 164 6.63 -5.86 3.34
N ILE A 165 6.94 -5.79 2.05
CA ILE A 165 6.84 -4.57 1.25
C ILE A 165 5.41 -4.06 1.07
N THR A 166 4.40 -4.94 1.10
CA THR A 166 3.02 -4.55 0.75
C THR A 166 2.40 -3.52 1.70
N PRO A 167 2.50 -3.61 3.06
CA PRO A 167 2.07 -2.53 3.94
C PRO A 167 2.86 -1.23 3.73
N MET A 168 4.16 -1.32 3.44
CA MET A 168 4.99 -0.14 3.18
C MET A 168 4.55 0.56 1.89
N LEU A 169 4.36 -0.20 0.82
CA LEU A 169 3.93 0.30 -0.48
C LEU A 169 2.56 1.00 -0.40
N GLN A 170 1.63 0.47 0.40
CA GLN A 170 0.32 1.09 0.64
C GLN A 170 0.47 2.50 1.24
N VAL A 171 1.31 2.65 2.27
CA VAL A 171 1.60 3.96 2.91
C VAL A 171 2.34 4.88 1.94
N ILE A 172 3.37 4.38 1.25
CA ILE A 172 4.17 5.17 0.30
C ILE A 172 3.29 5.74 -0.81
N LYS A 173 2.45 4.91 -1.44
CA LYS A 173 1.53 5.35 -2.50
C LYS A 173 0.58 6.44 -2.01
N ALA A 174 -0.04 6.25 -0.84
CA ALA A 174 -0.98 7.22 -0.28
C ALA A 174 -0.31 8.57 0.01
N ALA A 175 0.87 8.55 0.65
CA ALA A 175 1.61 9.72 1.04
C ALA A 175 2.17 10.52 -0.15
N LEU A 176 2.67 9.84 -1.18
CA LEU A 176 3.26 10.49 -2.36
C LEU A 176 2.20 10.97 -3.36
N LYS A 177 1.06 10.28 -3.45
CA LYS A 177 -0.07 10.70 -4.29
C LYS A 177 -0.70 12.02 -3.82
N ASN A 178 -0.71 12.28 -2.52
CA ASN A 178 -1.32 13.50 -1.98
C ASN A 178 -0.38 14.71 -2.12
N PRO A 179 -0.72 15.73 -2.95
CA PRO A 179 0.13 16.89 -3.19
C PRO A 179 0.25 17.82 -1.98
N ASN A 180 -0.61 17.67 -0.97
CA ASN A 180 -0.57 18.45 0.27
C ASN A 180 0.18 17.73 1.40
N ASP A 181 0.52 16.46 1.20
CA ASP A 181 1.30 15.71 2.17
C ASP A 181 2.78 16.14 2.10
N ARG A 182 3.43 16.24 3.26
CA ARG A 182 4.83 16.66 3.40
C ARG A 182 5.68 15.61 4.09
N THR A 183 5.09 14.46 4.44
CA THR A 183 5.79 13.35 5.10
C THR A 183 6.95 12.89 4.23
N LYS A 184 8.15 12.80 4.82
CA LYS A 184 9.32 12.15 4.24
C LYS A 184 9.27 10.66 4.51
N LEU A 185 9.71 9.87 3.54
CA LEU A 185 9.66 8.43 3.57
C LEU A 185 11.05 7.88 3.28
N SER A 186 11.51 6.92 4.07
CA SER A 186 12.77 6.23 3.84
C SER A 186 12.58 4.74 3.99
N LEU A 187 12.91 3.96 2.97
CA LEU A 187 12.71 2.52 2.96
C LEU A 187 14.06 1.79 2.85
N ILE A 188 14.36 0.94 3.82
CA ILE A 188 15.32 -0.16 3.69
C ILE A 188 14.55 -1.41 3.29
N TYR A 189 14.84 -1.97 2.11
CA TYR A 189 14.16 -3.16 1.60
C TYR A 189 15.13 -4.32 1.40
N ALA A 190 14.93 -5.38 2.19
CA ALA A 190 15.82 -6.53 2.27
C ALA A 190 15.24 -7.78 1.58
N ASN A 191 16.05 -8.42 0.74
CA ASN A 191 15.70 -9.65 0.01
C ASN A 191 16.91 -10.60 -0.04
N VAL A 192 16.68 -11.86 -0.45
CA VAL A 192 17.78 -12.83 -0.58
C VAL A 192 18.58 -12.55 -1.85
N ASN A 193 17.93 -12.64 -3.01
CA ASN A 193 18.54 -12.38 -4.32
C ASN A 193 17.91 -11.13 -4.98
N GLU A 194 18.51 -10.63 -6.05
CA GLU A 194 18.01 -9.45 -6.76
C GLU A 194 16.62 -9.68 -7.39
N GLU A 195 16.38 -10.87 -7.93
CA GLU A 195 15.11 -11.29 -8.52
C GLU A 195 13.98 -11.44 -7.48
N ASP A 196 14.32 -11.49 -6.18
CA ASP A 196 13.34 -11.52 -5.10
C ASP A 196 12.79 -10.13 -4.76
N ILE A 197 13.35 -9.04 -5.32
CA ILE A 197 12.89 -7.67 -5.04
C ILE A 197 11.53 -7.43 -5.69
N LEU A 198 10.48 -7.58 -4.88
CA LEU A 198 9.11 -7.38 -5.32
C LEU A 198 8.81 -5.91 -5.55
N MET A 199 7.99 -5.61 -6.56
CA MET A 199 7.56 -4.24 -6.90
C MET A 199 8.71 -3.26 -7.17
N ARG A 200 9.90 -3.74 -7.56
CA ARG A 200 11.09 -2.90 -7.80
C ARG A 200 10.80 -1.73 -8.73
N LYS A 201 10.24 -2.00 -9.92
CA LYS A 201 9.92 -0.97 -10.92
C LYS A 201 9.01 0.12 -10.36
N GLU A 202 8.00 -0.27 -9.59
CA GLU A 202 7.05 0.65 -8.97
C GLU A 202 7.76 1.54 -7.93
N LEU A 203 8.56 0.93 -7.04
CA LEU A 203 9.30 1.66 -6.01
C LEU A 203 10.31 2.64 -6.62
N GLU A 204 11.05 2.22 -7.64
CA GLU A 204 12.00 3.05 -8.38
C GLU A 204 11.29 4.22 -9.07
N SER A 205 10.13 3.97 -9.68
CA SER A 205 9.31 5.01 -10.31
C SER A 205 8.84 6.04 -9.29
N LEU A 206 8.35 5.59 -8.12
CA LEU A 206 7.93 6.46 -7.03
C LEU A 206 9.10 7.28 -6.48
N ARG A 207 10.28 6.67 -6.30
CA ARG A 207 11.49 7.37 -5.85
C ARG A 207 11.90 8.45 -6.86
N ASN A 208 11.95 8.11 -8.14
CA ASN A 208 12.38 9.03 -9.19
C ASN A 208 11.40 10.20 -9.38
N ALA A 209 10.10 9.97 -9.18
CA ALA A 209 9.08 11.02 -9.23
C ALA A 209 9.07 11.92 -7.99
N HIS A 210 9.59 11.44 -6.85
CA HIS A 210 9.55 12.15 -5.57
C HIS A 210 10.91 12.11 -4.81
N PRO A 211 12.02 12.51 -5.43
CA PRO A 211 13.36 12.33 -4.86
C PRO A 211 13.58 13.08 -3.53
N ASP A 212 12.88 14.21 -3.33
CA ASP A 212 12.99 15.00 -2.09
C ASP A 212 12.16 14.43 -0.93
N ARG A 213 11.26 13.48 -1.20
CA ARG A 213 10.31 12.92 -0.23
C ARG A 213 10.45 11.42 -0.02
N PHE A 214 11.03 10.68 -0.95
CA PHE A 214 11.16 9.23 -0.84
C PHE A 214 12.57 8.75 -1.16
N THR A 215 13.23 8.16 -0.16
CA THR A 215 14.51 7.47 -0.31
C THR A 215 14.35 5.96 -0.21
N LEU A 216 15.17 5.24 -0.98
CA LEU A 216 15.08 3.79 -1.12
C LEU A 216 16.48 3.18 -1.11
N TYR A 217 16.70 2.24 -0.20
CA TYR A 217 17.94 1.50 -0.05
C TYR A 217 17.66 0.00 -0.03
N TYR A 218 18.33 -0.73 -0.91
CA TYR A 218 18.16 -2.18 -1.03
C TYR A 218 19.30 -2.91 -0.30
N VAL A 219 18.97 -4.05 0.32
CA VAL A 219 19.94 -4.94 0.97
C VAL A 219 19.71 -6.36 0.47
N LEU A 220 20.77 -7.03 -0.01
CA LEU A 220 20.69 -8.39 -0.54
C LEU A 220 21.63 -9.34 0.19
N ASN A 221 21.16 -10.55 0.49
CA ASN A 221 22.04 -11.61 0.97
C ASN A 221 23.03 -12.08 -0.11
N ASN A 222 22.54 -12.24 -1.33
CA ASN A 222 23.26 -12.77 -2.48
C ASN A 222 23.22 -11.73 -3.62
N PRO A 223 24.01 -10.64 -3.52
CA PRO A 223 24.00 -9.59 -4.53
C PRO A 223 24.65 -10.04 -5.85
N PRO A 224 24.20 -9.53 -7.01
CA PRO A 224 24.90 -9.70 -8.28
C PRO A 224 26.22 -8.91 -8.30
N ALA A 225 27.09 -9.21 -9.27
CA ALA A 225 28.29 -8.41 -9.50
C ALA A 225 27.92 -6.94 -9.81
N GLY A 226 28.64 -5.99 -9.20
CA GLY A 226 28.39 -4.56 -9.37
C GLY A 226 27.27 -4.00 -8.48
N TRP A 227 26.72 -4.77 -7.55
CA TRP A 227 25.73 -4.28 -6.59
C TRP A 227 26.29 -3.17 -5.69
N THR A 228 25.57 -2.05 -5.63
CA THR A 228 25.96 -0.87 -4.83
C THR A 228 25.13 -0.70 -3.56
N GLY A 229 24.15 -1.58 -3.32
CA GLY A 229 23.33 -1.58 -2.12
C GLY A 229 24.00 -2.29 -0.95
N GLY A 230 23.23 -2.55 0.10
CA GLY A 230 23.69 -3.32 1.25
C GLY A 230 23.88 -4.80 0.91
N VAL A 231 24.82 -5.44 1.61
CA VAL A 231 25.14 -6.86 1.46
C VAL A 231 24.94 -7.57 2.79
N GLY A 232 24.34 -8.76 2.76
CA GLY A 232 24.03 -9.57 3.94
C GLY A 232 22.71 -9.19 4.57
N PHE A 233 22.68 -9.14 5.90
CA PHE A 233 21.50 -8.69 6.65
C PHE A 233 21.55 -7.17 6.87
N VAL A 234 20.38 -6.56 7.08
CA VAL A 234 20.30 -5.14 7.46
C VAL A 234 21.12 -4.90 8.73
N THR A 235 22.02 -3.92 8.69
CA THR A 235 22.87 -3.58 9.83
C THR A 235 22.39 -2.34 10.56
N LYS A 236 22.85 -2.16 11.80
CA LYS A 236 22.59 -0.93 12.57
C LYS A 236 23.10 0.33 11.85
N ASP A 237 24.28 0.27 11.23
CA ASP A 237 24.85 1.43 10.53
C ASP A 237 24.05 1.80 9.29
N GLN A 238 23.48 0.81 8.59
CA GLN A 238 22.55 1.07 7.49
C GLN A 238 21.26 1.74 7.99
N ILE A 239 20.74 1.34 9.15
CA ILE A 239 19.58 2.01 9.77
C ILE A 239 19.92 3.47 10.08
N VAL A 240 21.06 3.75 10.71
CA VAL A 240 21.51 5.12 11.02
C VAL A 240 21.68 5.95 9.75
N THR A 241 22.22 5.35 8.69
CA THR A 241 22.51 6.06 7.44
C THR A 241 21.25 6.36 6.64
N HIS A 242 20.28 5.44 6.61
CA HIS A 242 19.18 5.49 5.66
C HIS A 242 17.81 5.80 6.27
N LEU A 243 17.63 5.73 7.60
CA LEU A 243 16.36 6.03 8.27
C LEU A 243 16.47 7.29 9.15
N PRO A 244 15.34 7.92 9.54
CA PRO A 244 15.37 8.97 10.55
C PRO A 244 15.94 8.44 11.87
N GLY A 245 16.66 9.31 12.61
CA GLY A 245 17.04 9.03 13.99
C GLY A 245 15.83 9.04 14.94
N ALA A 246 16.02 8.61 16.19
CA ALA A 246 14.97 8.52 17.21
C ALA A 246 14.52 9.91 17.71
N THR A 247 13.78 10.64 16.87
CA THR A 247 13.20 11.96 17.20
C THR A 247 11.72 11.83 17.58
N LYS A 248 11.15 12.78 18.33
CA LYS A 248 9.73 12.71 18.72
C LYS A 248 8.76 12.72 17.54
N ASP A 249 9.19 13.26 16.41
CA ASP A 249 8.39 13.40 15.20
C ASP A 249 8.92 12.52 14.06
N CYS A 250 9.15 11.24 14.38
CA CYS A 250 9.32 10.22 13.36
C CYS A 250 8.61 8.93 13.77
N LYS A 251 8.38 8.05 12.79
CA LYS A 251 7.94 6.67 13.01
C LYS A 251 8.83 5.70 12.25
N VAL A 252 8.99 4.50 12.78
CA VAL A 252 9.64 3.37 12.10
C VAL A 252 8.61 2.26 11.92
N LEU A 253 8.36 1.86 10.68
CA LEU A 253 7.46 0.77 10.35
C LEU A 253 8.26 -0.48 9.97
N MET A 254 7.86 -1.64 10.47
CA MET A 254 8.55 -2.89 10.18
C MET A 254 7.59 -3.99 9.74
N CYS A 255 7.97 -4.74 8.71
CA CYS A 255 7.28 -5.96 8.31
C CYS A 255 8.24 -6.90 7.58
N GLY A 256 8.31 -8.15 8.01
CA GLY A 256 9.20 -9.14 7.40
C GLY A 256 9.23 -10.46 8.16
N PRO A 257 10.12 -11.39 7.77
CA PRO A 257 10.27 -12.68 8.43
C PRO A 257 10.61 -12.55 9.92
N PRO A 258 10.16 -13.47 10.81
CA PRO A 258 10.40 -13.37 12.24
C PRO A 258 11.88 -13.17 12.66
N PRO A 259 12.88 -13.84 12.04
CA PRO A 259 14.28 -13.59 12.36
C PRO A 259 14.72 -12.15 12.08
N MET A 260 14.29 -11.58 10.95
CA MET A 260 14.54 -10.18 10.61
C MET A 260 13.89 -9.25 11.64
N MET A 261 12.61 -9.48 11.96
CA MET A 261 11.90 -8.67 12.94
C MET A 261 12.59 -8.66 14.31
N THR A 262 13.13 -9.80 14.74
CA THR A 262 13.90 -9.90 16.00
C THR A 262 15.21 -9.11 15.94
N ALA A 263 15.99 -9.24 14.86
CA ALA A 263 17.24 -8.51 14.69
C ALA A 263 17.01 -6.98 14.64
N MET A 264 16.01 -6.53 13.88
CA MET A 264 15.72 -5.10 13.71
C MET A 264 15.23 -4.46 15.01
N LYS A 265 14.42 -5.16 15.81
CA LYS A 265 14.04 -4.69 17.16
C LYS A 265 15.26 -4.44 18.04
N LYS A 266 16.24 -5.35 18.01
CA LYS A 266 17.49 -5.20 18.76
C LYS A 266 18.29 -3.97 18.29
N HIS A 267 18.43 -3.78 16.97
CA HIS A 267 19.15 -2.61 16.45
C HIS A 267 18.44 -1.29 16.81
N LEU A 268 17.11 -1.23 16.69
CA LEU A 268 16.35 -0.02 17.03
C LEU A 268 16.43 0.29 18.54
N ASP A 269 16.42 -0.72 19.41
CA ASP A 269 16.62 -0.55 20.86
C ASP A 269 18.02 0.02 21.17
N GLU A 270 19.08 -0.52 20.54
CA GLU A 270 20.44 0.02 20.65
C GLU A 270 20.53 1.48 20.17
N LEU A 271 19.71 1.85 19.17
CA LEU A 271 19.58 3.20 18.62
C LEU A 271 18.59 4.10 19.39
N LYS A 272 18.15 3.66 20.58
CA LYS A 272 17.29 4.43 21.50
C LYS A 272 15.87 4.70 21.00
N PHE A 273 15.38 3.91 20.04
CA PHE A 273 13.94 3.87 19.78
C PHE A 273 13.21 3.15 20.93
N PRO A 274 12.01 3.62 21.33
CA PRO A 274 11.18 2.93 22.29
C PRO A 274 10.84 1.52 21.83
N ALA A 275 10.91 0.56 22.75
CA ALA A 275 10.56 -0.82 22.47
C ALA A 275 9.11 -0.91 21.96
N PRO A 276 8.86 -1.63 20.84
CA PRO A 276 7.52 -1.82 20.34
C PRO A 276 6.71 -2.74 21.28
N ARG A 277 5.41 -2.50 21.36
CA ARG A 277 4.48 -3.40 22.06
C ARG A 277 4.33 -4.72 21.30
N THR A 278 3.96 -5.78 22.03
CA THR A 278 3.58 -7.07 21.42
C THR A 278 2.49 -6.93 20.36
N VAL A 279 1.51 -6.05 20.63
CA VAL A 279 0.54 -5.59 19.64
C VAL A 279 0.76 -4.09 19.48
N SER A 280 1.26 -3.68 18.32
CA SER A 280 1.57 -2.28 18.04
C SER A 280 0.31 -1.43 18.04
N LYS A 281 0.41 -0.22 18.61
CA LYS A 281 -0.63 0.81 18.56
C LYS A 281 -0.14 1.99 17.73
N LEU A 282 -1.06 2.79 17.19
CA LEU A 282 -0.71 3.95 16.35
C LEU A 282 0.24 4.94 17.05
N ALA A 283 0.14 5.07 18.37
CA ALA A 283 1.02 5.94 19.16
C ALA A 283 2.48 5.44 19.23
N ASP A 284 2.75 4.16 18.91
CA ASP A 284 4.10 3.62 18.96
C ASP A 284 4.99 4.26 17.90
N GLN A 285 6.21 4.59 18.32
CA GLN A 285 7.22 5.11 17.42
C GLN A 285 7.71 4.01 16.47
N VAL A 286 7.93 2.81 17.00
CA VAL A 286 8.22 1.60 16.22
C VAL A 286 6.93 0.79 16.10
N PHE A 287 6.40 0.68 14.89
CA PHE A 287 5.18 -0.07 14.60
C PHE A 287 5.50 -1.34 13.81
N LEU A 288 5.06 -2.47 14.33
CA LEU A 288 5.21 -3.79 13.70
C LEU A 288 3.88 -4.16 13.04
N PHE A 289 3.90 -4.36 11.72
CA PHE A 289 2.74 -4.85 10.96
C PHE A 289 2.51 -6.35 11.14
#